data_AF-A0A0A1UEV1-F1
#
_entry.id   AF-A0A0A1UEV1-F1
#
_cell.length_a   1.000
_cell.length_b   1.000
_cell.length_c   1.000
_cell.angle_alpha   90.00
_cell.angle_beta   90.00
_cell.angle_gamma   90.00
#
_symmetry.space_group_name_H-M   'P 1'
#
loop_
_entity.id
_entity.type
_entity.pdbx_description
1 polymer ?
#
loop_
_entity_poly.entity_id
_entity_poly.type
_entity_poly.pdbx_seq_one_letter_code
_entity_poly.pdbx_strand_id
1 'polypeptide(L)'
;MWTTTEQLVLIESIQYCRPQSISEWKYVSDVLIKTLCFDGPVDASKFTERECLDQFKSLEKMYEEKIPPQYPTLAAINFLLRRKRIEELDEAIFQSKQNLMKLQQIV
;
A
#
# COMPACT_ATOMS: atom_id res chain seq x y z
N MET A 1 -5.17 9.80 4.92
CA MET A 1 -5.19 9.01 3.67
C MET A 1 -3.94 8.14 3.63
N TRP A 2 -4.08 6.86 3.25
CA TRP A 2 -2.94 5.92 3.16
C TRP A 2 -2.23 6.06 1.81
N THR A 3 -0.91 5.95 1.81
CA THR A 3 -0.08 5.90 0.59
C THR A 3 -0.18 4.53 -0.08
N THR A 4 0.19 4.43 -1.35
CA THR A 4 0.19 3.14 -2.05
C THR A 4 1.22 2.16 -1.48
N THR A 5 2.34 2.63 -0.94
CA THR A 5 3.28 1.78 -0.19
C THR A 5 2.63 1.21 1.07
N GLU A 6 1.97 2.04 1.89
CA GLU A 6 1.27 1.57 3.10
C GLU A 6 0.17 0.55 2.76
N GLN A 7 -0.57 0.78 1.67
CA GLN A 7 -1.59 -0.15 1.18
C GLN A 7 -0.98 -1.47 0.70
N LEU A 8 0.17 -1.44 0.02
CA LEU A 8 0.88 -2.66 -0.39
C LEU A 8 1.33 -3.47 0.83
N VAL A 9 1.94 -2.82 1.81
CA VAL A 9 2.38 -3.47 3.05
C VAL A 9 1.18 -4.06 3.80
N LEU A 10 0.02 -3.41 3.81
CA LEU A 10 -1.20 -3.97 4.40
C LEU A 10 -1.61 -5.27 3.72
N ILE A 11 -1.67 -5.27 2.38
CA ILE A 11 -2.07 -6.46 1.61
C ILE A 11 -1.10 -7.61 1.82
N GLU A 12 0.21 -7.35 1.83
CA GLU A 12 1.22 -8.37 2.10
C GLU A 12 1.18 -8.87 3.56
N SER A 13 0.89 -7.98 4.51
CA SER A 13 0.68 -8.35 5.92
C SER A 13 -0.55 -9.25 6.08
N ILE A 14 -1.66 -8.98 5.38
CA ILE A 14 -2.85 -9.84 5.37
C ILE A 14 -2.53 -11.20 4.74
N GLN A 15 -1.77 -11.24 3.64
CA GLN A 15 -1.35 -12.49 3.00
C GLN A 15 -0.49 -13.35 3.93
N TYR A 16 0.37 -12.72 4.72
CA TYR A 16 1.23 -13.37 5.70
C TYR A 16 0.44 -13.88 6.92
N CYS A 17 -0.40 -13.02 7.52
CA CYS A 17 -1.12 -13.32 8.76
C CYS A 17 -2.37 -14.19 8.56
N ARG A 18 -3.04 -14.07 7.40
CA ARG A 18 -4.28 -14.77 7.03
C ARG A 18 -5.40 -14.67 8.09
N PRO A 19 -5.77 -13.45 8.53
CA PRO A 19 -6.72 -13.26 9.62
C PRO A 19 -8.09 -13.87 9.27
N GLN A 20 -8.65 -14.66 10.19
CA GLN A 20 -9.99 -15.25 10.14
C GLN A 20 -10.96 -14.56 11.10
N SER A 21 -10.45 -13.81 12.09
CA SER A 21 -11.25 -13.15 13.13
C SER A 21 -10.78 -11.71 13.36
N ILE A 22 -11.65 -10.87 13.95
CA ILE A 22 -11.33 -9.47 14.25
C ILE A 22 -10.11 -9.34 15.17
N SER A 23 -9.96 -10.24 16.15
CA SER A 23 -8.82 -10.23 17.08
C SER A 23 -7.48 -10.50 16.40
N GLU A 24 -7.48 -11.17 15.25
CA GLU A 24 -6.26 -11.46 14.48
C GLU A 24 -5.79 -10.25 13.66
N TRP A 25 -6.62 -9.22 13.47
CA TRP A 25 -6.21 -7.97 12.85
C TRP A 25 -5.22 -7.17 13.69
N LYS A 26 -5.14 -7.43 14.99
CA LYS A 26 -4.05 -6.93 15.83
C LYS A 26 -2.70 -7.39 15.32
N TYR A 27 -2.59 -8.67 14.93
CA TYR A 27 -1.34 -9.21 14.42
C TYR A 27 -0.99 -8.62 13.04
N VAL A 28 -2.00 -8.40 12.18
CA VAL A 28 -1.82 -7.68 10.90
C VAL A 28 -1.27 -6.27 11.13
N SER A 29 -1.87 -5.53 12.08
CA SER A 29 -1.43 -4.20 12.49
C SER A 29 0.03 -4.20 12.97
N ASP A 30 0.39 -5.13 13.87
CA ASP A 30 1.76 -5.25 14.38
C ASP A 30 2.77 -5.55 13.27
N VAL A 31 2.44 -6.46 12.33
CA VAL A 31 3.30 -6.81 11.19
C VAL A 31 3.45 -5.61 10.25
N LEU A 32 2.37 -4.91 9.96
CA LEU A 32 2.39 -3.72 9.12
C LEU A 32 3.27 -2.62 9.71
N ILE A 33 3.08 -2.29 10.99
CA ILE A 33 3.86 -1.24 11.67
C ILE A 33 5.34 -1.62 11.68
N LYS A 34 5.67 -2.86 12.06
CA LYS A 34 7.06 -3.35 12.04
C LYS A 34 7.69 -3.26 10.65
N THR A 35 6.92 -3.60 9.61
CA THR A 35 7.38 -3.55 8.23
C THR A 35 7.64 -2.11 7.78
N LEU A 36 6.72 -1.19 8.05
CA LEU A 36 6.89 0.22 7.68
C LEU A 36 8.02 0.91 8.46
N CYS A 37 8.26 0.49 9.71
CA CYS A 37 9.35 1.01 10.53
C CYS A 37 10.76 0.75 9.96
N PHE A 38 10.94 -0.19 9.02
CA PHE A 38 12.23 -0.44 8.40
C PHE A 38 12.75 0.76 7.59
N ASP A 39 11.83 1.55 7.01
CA ASP A 39 12.18 2.72 6.20
C ASP A 39 12.17 4.03 7.01
N GLY A 40 11.89 3.97 8.31
CA GLY A 40 11.87 5.11 9.21
C GLY A 40 10.72 5.06 10.23
N PRO A 41 10.72 5.93 11.24
CA PRO A 41 9.66 5.97 12.25
C PRO A 41 8.31 6.30 11.61
N VAL A 42 7.27 5.54 11.99
CA VAL A 42 5.89 5.78 11.55
C VAL A 42 4.95 6.03 12.71
N ASP A 43 3.89 6.79 12.46
CA ASP A 43 2.81 7.00 13.43
C ASP A 43 1.95 5.74 13.54
N ALA A 44 2.24 4.91 14.55
CA ALA A 44 1.51 3.67 14.82
C ALA A 44 0.01 3.87 15.06
N SER A 45 -0.42 5.06 15.49
CA SER A 45 -1.84 5.34 15.76
C SER A 45 -2.71 5.33 14.50
N LYS A 46 -2.09 5.52 13.32
CA LYS A 46 -2.72 5.42 12.00
C LYS A 46 -3.08 3.98 11.61
N PHE A 47 -2.47 2.99 12.26
CA PHE A 47 -2.44 1.61 11.79
C PHE A 47 -3.09 0.63 12.77
N THR A 48 -4.12 1.06 13.50
CA THR A 48 -4.83 0.17 14.43
C THR A 48 -5.50 -1.00 13.70
N GLU A 49 -5.81 -2.08 14.42
CA GLU A 49 -6.54 -3.25 13.88
C GLU A 49 -7.82 -2.88 13.12
N ARG A 50 -8.54 -1.86 13.60
CA ARG A 50 -9.75 -1.34 12.97
C ARG A 50 -9.44 -0.57 11.68
N GLU A 51 -8.44 0.31 11.72
CA GLU A 51 -8.00 1.06 10.54
C GLU A 51 -7.49 0.12 9.44
N CYS A 52 -6.75 -0.94 9.80
CA CYS A 52 -6.32 -1.97 8.84
C CYS A 52 -7.50 -2.68 8.18
N LEU A 53 -8.52 -3.09 8.96
CA LEU A 53 -9.72 -3.73 8.42
C LEU A 53 -10.53 -2.79 7.53
N ASP A 54 -10.76 -1.56 7.99
CA ASP A 54 -11.54 -0.57 7.24
C ASP A 54 -10.82 -0.18 5.94
N GLN A 55 -9.49 -0.04 5.98
CA GLN A 55 -8.67 0.20 4.79
C GLN A 55 -8.73 -0.98 3.81
N PHE A 56 -8.70 -2.23 4.29
CA PHE A 56 -8.84 -3.41 3.43
C PHE A 56 -10.20 -3.45 2.74
N LYS A 57 -11.31 -3.26 3.48
CA LYS A 57 -12.66 -3.18 2.90
C LYS A 57 -12.79 -2.05 1.87
N SER A 58 -12.15 -0.91 2.14
CA SER A 58 -12.12 0.20 1.19
C SER A 58 -11.38 -0.16 -0.10
N LEU A 59 -10.30 -0.93 -0.02
CA LEU A 59 -9.57 -1.42 -1.20
C LEU A 59 -10.40 -2.44 -1.98
N GLU A 60 -11.05 -3.39 -1.30
CA GLU A 60 -11.96 -4.35 -1.94
C GLU A 60 -13.03 -3.63 -2.76
N LYS A 61 -13.73 -2.68 -2.15
CA LYS A 61 -14.75 -1.88 -2.83
C LYS A 61 -14.19 -1.05 -4.00
N MET A 62 -13.01 -0.45 -3.82
CA MET A 62 -12.38 0.40 -4.85
C MET A 62 -12.00 -0.39 -6.11
N TYR A 63 -11.62 -1.66 -5.93
CA TYR A 63 -11.12 -2.52 -7.00
C TYR A 63 -12.12 -3.60 -7.44
N GLU A 64 -13.29 -3.71 -6.80
CA GLU A 64 -14.33 -4.71 -7.07
C GLU A 64 -14.64 -4.84 -8.56
N GLU A 65 -14.92 -3.73 -9.25
CA GLU A 65 -15.26 -3.72 -10.68
C GLU A 65 -14.05 -4.00 -11.61
N LYS A 66 -12.82 -3.91 -11.08
CA LYS A 66 -11.58 -4.12 -11.84
C LYS A 66 -11.04 -5.54 -11.72
N ILE A 67 -11.60 -6.35 -10.83
CA ILE A 67 -11.14 -7.70 -10.55
C ILE A 67 -12.12 -8.69 -11.19
N PRO A 68 -11.70 -9.43 -12.23
CA PRO A 68 -12.57 -10.46 -12.78
C PRO A 68 -12.88 -11.54 -11.72
N PRO A 69 -14.11 -12.09 -11.66
CA PRO A 69 -14.56 -12.98 -10.59
C PRO A 69 -13.70 -14.24 -10.37
N GLN A 70 -12.97 -14.66 -11.41
CA GLN A 70 -12.09 -15.83 -11.38
C GLN A 70 -10.76 -15.60 -10.65
N TYR A 71 -10.39 -14.36 -10.31
CA TYR A 71 -9.13 -14.06 -9.64
C TYR A 71 -9.32 -13.87 -8.12
N PRO A 72 -8.41 -14.41 -7.29
CA PRO A 72 -8.43 -14.13 -5.85
C PRO A 72 -8.29 -12.64 -5.58
N THR A 73 -9.27 -12.04 -4.89
CA THR A 73 -9.36 -10.60 -4.61
C THR A 73 -8.06 -10.02 -4.07
N LEU A 74 -7.47 -10.66 -3.05
CA LEU A 74 -6.25 -10.18 -2.40
C LEU A 74 -5.04 -10.15 -3.34
N ALA A 75 -4.90 -11.15 -4.22
CA ALA A 75 -3.83 -11.21 -5.21
C ALA A 75 -4.02 -10.15 -6.31
N ALA A 76 -5.26 -9.95 -6.74
CA ALA A 76 -5.58 -8.95 -7.76
C ALA A 76 -5.39 -7.51 -7.23
N ILE A 77 -5.80 -7.22 -6.00
CA ILE A 77 -5.52 -5.93 -5.35
C ILE A 77 -4.01 -5.70 -5.23
N ASN A 78 -3.24 -6.70 -4.80
CA ASN A 78 -1.78 -6.60 -4.72
C ASN A 78 -1.18 -6.22 -6.10
N PHE A 79 -1.59 -6.91 -7.17
CA PHE A 79 -1.15 -6.61 -8.52
C PHE A 79 -1.48 -5.18 -8.96
N LEU A 80 -2.72 -4.74 -8.73
CA LEU A 80 -3.18 -3.40 -9.11
C LEU A 80 -2.44 -2.29 -8.34
N LEU A 81 -2.21 -2.48 -7.05
CA LEU A 81 -1.43 -1.55 -6.23
C LEU A 81 0.05 -1.51 -6.66
N ARG A 82 0.66 -2.66 -6.99
CA ARG A 82 2.03 -2.70 -7.51
C ARG A 82 2.16 -1.94 -8.82
N ARG A 83 1.21 -2.14 -9.74
CA ARG A 83 1.16 -1.40 -11.01
C ARG A 83 1.05 0.10 -10.76
N LYS A 84 0.13 0.52 -9.89
CA LYS A 84 -0.01 1.93 -9.50
C LYS A 84 1.29 2.49 -8.91
N ARG A 85 1.99 1.72 -8.07
CA ARG A 85 3.25 2.17 -7.46
C ARG A 85 4.36 2.37 -8.50
N ILE A 86 4.40 1.51 -9.51
CA ILE A 86 5.33 1.67 -10.64
C ILE A 86 5.02 2.96 -11.41
N GLU A 87 3.75 3.22 -11.72
CA GLU A 87 3.31 4.45 -12.39
C GLU A 87 3.70 5.72 -11.58
N GLU A 88 3.50 5.71 -10.25
CA GLU A 88 3.92 6.80 -9.35
C GLU A 88 5.44 7.02 -9.34
N LEU A 89 6.22 5.92 -9.38
CA LEU A 89 7.68 5.99 -9.40
C LEU A 89 8.20 6.52 -10.74
N ASP A 90 7.61 6.10 -11.85
CA ASP A 90 7.95 6.59 -13.19
C ASP A 90 7.70 8.11 -13.30
N GLU A 91 6.57 8.59 -12.74
CA GLU A 91 6.29 10.02 -12.68
C GLU A 91 7.31 10.77 -11.81
N ALA A 92 7.66 10.25 -10.63
CA ALA A 92 8.67 10.87 -9.76
C ALA A 92 10.06 10.94 -10.43
N ILE A 93 10.45 9.89 -11.17
CA ILE A 93 11.67 9.86 -11.96
C ILE A 93 11.61 10.91 -13.08
N PHE A 94 10.50 11.00 -13.79
CA PHE A 94 10.30 12.01 -14.84
C PHE A 94 10.44 13.43 -14.30
N GLN A 95 9.76 13.76 -13.19
CA GLN A 95 9.86 15.08 -12.56
C GLN A 95 11.29 15.40 -12.10
N SER A 96 11.97 14.40 -11.51
CA SER A 96 13.37 14.56 -11.10
C SER A 96 14.28 14.89 -12.28
N LYS A 97 14.09 14.21 -13.43
CA LYS A 97 14.82 14.51 -14.68
C LYS A 97 14.54 15.93 -15.17
N GLN A 98 13.28 16.37 -15.16
CA GLN A 98 12.93 17.74 -15.56
C GLN A 98 13.58 18.79 -14.65
N ASN A 99 13.62 18.55 -13.34
CA ASN A 99 14.25 19.46 -12.39
C ASN A 99 15.78 19.54 -12.61
N LEU A 100 16.44 18.41 -12.88
CA LEU A 100 17.87 18.40 -13.21
C LEU A 100 18.18 19.17 -14.49
N MET A 101 17.36 19.01 -15.54
CA MET A 101 17.51 19.76 -16.79
C MET A 101 17.39 21.28 -16.58
N LYS A 102 16.44 21.72 -15.74
CA LYS A 102 16.29 23.15 -15.39
C LYS A 102 17.51 23.70 -14.67
N LEU A 103 18.08 22.93 -13.72
CA LEU A 103 19.28 23.35 -12.99
C LEU A 103 20.50 23.46 -13.91
N GLN A 104 20.64 22.55 -14.89
CA GLN A 104 21.73 22.60 -15.88
C GLN A 104 21.65 23.81 -16.82
N GLN A 105 20.46 24.39 -17.02
CA GLN A 105 20.27 25.59 -17.85
C GLN A 105 20.57 26.90 -17.09
N ILE A 106 20.73 26.83 -15.77
CA ILE A 106 21.02 27.98 -14.90
C ILE A 106 22.54 28.13 -14.65
N VAL A 107 23.33 27.11 -15.01
CA VAL A 107 24.81 27.09 -14.95
C VAL A 107 25.38 27.39 -16.33
#